data_AF-A0A953WIF0-F1
#
_entry.id   AF-A0A953WIF0-F1
#
_cell.length_a   1.000
_cell.length_b   1.000
_cell.length_c   1.000
_cell.angle_alpha   90.00
_cell.angle_beta   90.00
_cell.angle_gamma   90.00
#
_symmetry.space_group_name_H-M   'P 1'
#
loop_
_entity.id
_entity.type
_entity.pdbx_description
1 polymer ?
#
loop_
_entity_poly.entity_id
_entity_poly.type
_entity_poly.pdbx_seq_one_letter_code
_entity_poly.pdbx_strand_id
1 'polypeptide(L)'
;KMTLVSPPMSGGVISTRSFIPHRVHEAIGVLGAVSVATACVLPGSVAARVVGLKGASGEQRLDIEHPTGFFTVDMDVETKDCEVKVNRSALLRTARKLMGGEVYIPSSVWSGR
;
A
#
# COMPACT_ATOMS: atom_id res chain seq x y z
N LYS A 1 -1.05 1.74 10.26
CA LYS A 1 -2.47 1.73 9.78
C LYS A 1 -3.00 0.32 9.97
N MET A 2 -4.26 0.15 10.34
CA MET A 2 -4.88 -1.17 10.41
C MET A 2 -5.54 -1.47 9.06
N THR A 3 -5.28 -2.64 8.48
CA THR A 3 -5.90 -3.06 7.23
C THR A 3 -6.51 -4.44 7.40
N LEU A 4 -7.82 -4.54 7.18
CA LEU A 4 -8.50 -5.83 7.09
C LEU A 4 -8.31 -6.37 5.67
N VAL A 5 -8.12 -7.68 5.56
CA VAL A 5 -7.88 -8.38 4.29
C VAL A 5 -8.82 -9.56 4.11
N SER A 6 -9.19 -9.84 2.87
CA SER A 6 -10.02 -10.98 2.47
C SER A 6 -9.61 -11.47 1.08
N PRO A 7 -10.10 -12.64 0.63
CA PRO A 7 -9.94 -13.04 -0.76
C PRO A 7 -10.41 -11.93 -1.73
N PRO A 8 -9.79 -11.83 -2.92
CA PRO A 8 -10.14 -10.81 -3.92
C PRO A 8 -11.56 -11.01 -4.44
N MET A 9 -12.19 -9.92 -4.86
CA MET A 9 -13.55 -9.93 -5.41
C MET A 9 -13.62 -9.47 -6.87
N SER A 10 -12.58 -8.79 -7.36
CA SER A 10 -12.56 -8.09 -8.65
C SER A 10 -11.35 -8.49 -9.50
N GLY A 11 -10.79 -9.69 -9.26
CA GLY A 11 -9.68 -10.25 -10.03
C GLY A 11 -8.29 -9.78 -9.62
N GLY A 12 -8.17 -8.98 -8.55
CA GLY A 12 -6.89 -8.67 -7.93
C GLY A 12 -6.34 -9.84 -7.10
N VAL A 13 -5.29 -9.58 -6.34
CA VAL A 13 -4.62 -10.59 -5.50
C VAL A 13 -5.29 -10.70 -4.13
N ILE A 14 -5.71 -9.57 -3.56
CA ILE A 14 -6.31 -9.51 -2.23
C ILE A 14 -7.23 -8.29 -2.12
N SER A 15 -8.32 -8.42 -1.38
CA SER A 15 -9.21 -7.29 -1.08
C SER A 15 -8.91 -6.67 0.26
N THR A 16 -8.93 -5.33 0.32
CA THR A 16 -8.52 -4.58 1.50
C THR A 16 -9.55 -3.56 1.98
N ARG A 17 -9.56 -3.32 3.30
CA ARG A 17 -10.19 -2.17 3.95
C ARG A 17 -9.20 -1.54 4.92
N SER A 18 -8.60 -0.41 4.55
CA SER A 18 -7.56 0.26 5.35
C SER A 18 -8.15 1.40 6.16
N PHE A 19 -7.90 1.40 7.47
CA PHE A 19 -8.45 2.39 8.41
C PHE A 19 -7.42 3.47 8.76
N ILE A 20 -7.87 4.73 8.72
CA ILE A 20 -7.08 5.90 9.15
C ILE A 20 -7.95 6.85 9.98
N PRO A 21 -7.69 6.94 11.29
CA PRO A 21 -7.44 5.78 12.16
C PRO A 21 -8.71 4.94 12.35
N HIS A 22 -9.90 5.55 12.28
CA HIS A 22 -11.19 4.92 12.58
C HIS A 22 -12.17 4.90 11.40
N ARG A 23 -11.84 5.58 10.29
CA ARG A 23 -12.64 5.54 9.06
C ARG A 23 -11.92 4.69 8.01
N VAL A 24 -12.68 3.90 7.28
CA VAL A 24 -12.21 3.21 6.07
C VAL A 24 -11.81 4.26 5.04
N HIS A 25 -10.57 4.19 4.59
CA HIS A 25 -10.08 4.98 3.46
C HIS A 25 -10.84 4.54 2.19
N GLU A 26 -11.32 5.50 1.40
CA GLU A 26 -12.13 5.20 0.20
C GLU A 26 -11.34 4.38 -0.84
N ALA A 27 -10.03 4.62 -0.91
CA ALA A 27 -9.08 3.77 -1.63
C ALA A 27 -8.16 3.02 -0.63
N ILE A 28 -6.87 2.98 -0.91
CA ILE A 28 -5.83 2.60 0.04
C ILE A 28 -4.70 3.63 -0.05
N GLY A 29 -4.04 3.97 1.06
CA GLY A 29 -2.86 4.83 1.00
C GLY A 29 -1.67 4.07 0.41
N VAL A 30 -0.78 4.76 -0.32
CA VAL A 30 0.41 4.16 -0.98
C VAL A 30 1.21 3.24 -0.05
N LEU A 31 1.58 3.73 1.14
CA LEU A 31 2.25 2.93 2.16
C LEU A 31 1.43 1.69 2.59
N GLY A 32 0.11 1.82 2.69
CA GLY A 32 -0.77 0.71 3.05
C GLY A 32 -0.81 -0.37 1.96
N ALA A 33 -0.85 0.03 0.69
CA ALA A 33 -0.81 -0.90 -0.44
C ALA A 33 0.51 -1.68 -0.46
N VAL A 34 1.65 -0.98 -0.32
CA VAL A 34 2.98 -1.62 -0.24
C VAL A 34 3.06 -2.57 0.95
N SER A 35 2.58 -2.16 2.14
CA SER A 35 2.58 -3.05 3.31
C SER A 35 1.77 -4.32 3.11
N VAL A 36 0.59 -4.24 2.48
CA VAL A 36 -0.22 -5.42 2.17
C VAL A 36 0.45 -6.30 1.13
N ALA A 37 1.02 -5.70 0.08
CA ALA A 37 1.75 -6.42 -0.97
C ALA A 37 2.97 -7.16 -0.38
N THR A 38 3.78 -6.51 0.47
CA THR A 38 4.86 -7.16 1.22
C THR A 38 4.33 -8.32 2.08
N ALA A 39 3.20 -8.12 2.76
CA ALA A 39 2.61 -9.18 3.57
C ALA A 39 2.16 -10.38 2.70
N CYS A 40 1.65 -10.15 1.49
CA CYS A 40 1.24 -11.24 0.58
C CYS A 40 2.40 -12.18 0.23
N VAL A 41 3.63 -11.66 0.12
CA VAL A 41 4.83 -12.46 -0.21
C VAL A 41 5.61 -12.93 1.01
N LEU A 42 5.31 -12.41 2.21
CA LEU A 42 5.92 -12.81 3.48
C LEU A 42 5.33 -14.13 3.98
N PRO A 43 6.10 -15.24 4.00
CA PRO A 43 5.60 -16.52 4.49
C PRO A 43 5.05 -16.43 5.92
N GLY A 44 3.92 -17.09 6.16
CA GLY A 44 3.27 -17.13 7.47
C GLY A 44 2.45 -15.89 7.84
N SER A 45 2.47 -14.82 7.04
CA SER A 45 1.65 -13.64 7.30
C SER A 45 0.15 -13.93 7.14
N VAL A 46 -0.69 -13.05 7.71
CA VAL A 46 -2.15 -13.12 7.52
C VAL A 46 -2.50 -13.00 6.03
N ALA A 47 -1.87 -12.08 5.30
CA ALA A 47 -2.16 -11.86 3.88
C ALA A 47 -1.69 -13.05 3.03
N ALA A 48 -0.51 -13.61 3.29
CA ALA A 48 0.01 -14.80 2.61
C ALA A 48 -0.95 -16.00 2.73
N ARG A 49 -1.58 -16.18 3.91
CA ARG A 49 -2.61 -17.22 4.12
C ARG A 49 -3.88 -16.99 3.31
N VAL A 50 -4.28 -15.73 3.12
CA VAL A 50 -5.47 -15.39 2.33
C VAL A 50 -5.25 -15.63 0.84
N VAL A 51 -4.06 -15.28 0.33
CA VAL A 51 -3.74 -15.37 -1.11
C VAL A 51 -3.18 -16.74 -1.51
N GLY A 52 -2.77 -17.56 -0.54
CA GLY A 52 -2.22 -18.90 -0.78
C GLY A 52 -0.78 -18.91 -1.33
N LEU A 53 -0.08 -17.78 -1.32
CA LEU A 53 1.31 -17.66 -1.78
C LEU A 53 2.27 -18.23 -0.71
N LYS A 54 3.18 -19.11 -1.12
CA LYS A 54 4.16 -19.77 -0.21
C LYS A 54 5.57 -19.15 -0.30
N GLY A 55 5.63 -17.83 -0.42
CA GLY A 55 6.87 -17.09 -0.64
C GLY A 55 7.10 -16.80 -2.13
N ALA A 56 7.68 -15.64 -2.42
CA ALA A 56 7.99 -15.19 -3.76
C ALA A 56 9.37 -14.54 -3.78
N SER A 57 10.15 -14.75 -4.84
CA SER A 57 11.45 -14.13 -5.02
C SER A 57 11.55 -13.57 -6.45
N GLY A 58 12.27 -12.46 -6.62
CA GLY A 58 12.35 -11.69 -7.85
C GLY A 58 11.21 -10.67 -7.99
N GLU A 59 10.91 -10.33 -9.24
CA GLU A 59 9.91 -9.29 -9.55
C GLU A 59 8.48 -9.78 -9.30
N GLN A 60 7.72 -8.98 -8.56
CA GLN A 60 6.33 -9.23 -8.21
C GLN A 60 5.47 -8.04 -8.67
N ARG A 61 4.30 -8.34 -9.21
CA ARG A 61 3.30 -7.33 -9.59
C ARG A 61 1.96 -7.76 -9.00
N LEU A 62 1.51 -7.02 -7.98
CA LEU A 62 0.36 -7.41 -7.17
C LEU A 62 -0.71 -6.32 -7.24
N ASP A 63 -1.91 -6.69 -7.72
CA ASP A 63 -3.07 -5.81 -7.70
C ASP A 63 -3.78 -5.92 -6.35
N ILE A 64 -3.67 -4.86 -5.55
CA ILE A 64 -4.25 -4.76 -4.22
C ILE A 64 -5.58 -4.03 -4.32
N GLU A 65 -6.69 -4.76 -4.16
CA GLU A 65 -8.02 -4.16 -4.28
C GLU A 65 -8.35 -3.30 -3.07
N HIS A 66 -9.02 -2.19 -3.33
CA HIS A 66 -9.57 -1.25 -2.36
C HIS A 66 -11.01 -0.88 -2.77
N PRO A 67 -11.80 -0.18 -1.93
CA PRO A 67 -13.24 -0.03 -2.19
C PRO A 67 -13.59 0.54 -3.58
N THR A 68 -12.76 1.44 -4.09
CA THR A 68 -12.96 2.11 -5.38
C THR A 68 -12.17 1.51 -6.57
N GLY A 69 -11.49 0.36 -6.42
CA GLY A 69 -10.68 -0.22 -7.50
C GLY A 69 -9.50 -1.04 -6.98
N PHE A 70 -8.32 -0.85 -7.55
CA PHE A 70 -7.09 -1.50 -7.11
C PHE A 70 -5.88 -0.60 -7.34
N PHE A 71 -4.80 -0.85 -6.59
CA PHE A 71 -3.46 -0.38 -6.92
C PHE A 71 -2.56 -1.54 -7.28
N THR A 72 -1.89 -1.42 -8.42
CA THR A 72 -0.78 -2.29 -8.77
C THR A 72 0.46 -1.87 -8.00
N VAL A 73 1.02 -2.82 -7.25
CA VAL A 73 2.31 -2.68 -6.56
C VAL A 73 3.34 -3.53 -7.30
N ASP A 74 4.33 -2.86 -7.89
CA ASP A 74 5.50 -3.51 -8.48
C ASP A 74 6.60 -3.60 -7.40
N MET A 75 7.17 -4.78 -7.19
CA MET A 75 8.16 -5.05 -6.15
C MET A 75 9.28 -5.91 -6.69
N ASP A 76 10.48 -5.74 -6.14
CA ASP A 76 11.56 -6.73 -6.24
C ASP A 76 11.88 -7.22 -4.83
N VAL A 77 11.74 -8.52 -4.62
CA VAL A 77 11.88 -9.15 -3.31
C VAL A 77 12.85 -10.32 -3.35
N GLU A 78 13.63 -10.48 -2.30
CA GLU A 78 14.47 -11.64 -2.09
C GLU A 78 13.93 -12.40 -0.89
N THR A 79 13.58 -13.67 -1.09
CA THR A 79 13.12 -14.56 -0.01
C THR A 79 14.19 -15.60 0.30
N LYS A 80 14.66 -15.64 1.55
CA LYS A 80 15.62 -16.62 2.05
C LYS A 80 15.24 -17.04 3.46
N ASP A 81 15.21 -18.34 3.74
CA ASP A 81 14.96 -18.89 5.08
C ASP A 81 13.72 -18.31 5.80
N CYS A 82 12.65 -18.06 5.05
CA CYS A 82 11.40 -17.40 5.49
C CYS A 82 11.50 -15.90 5.83
N GLU A 83 12.66 -15.27 5.67
CA GLU A 83 12.80 -13.83 5.65
C GLU A 83 12.55 -13.27 4.25
N VAL A 84 11.89 -12.12 4.19
CA VAL A 84 11.66 -11.38 2.94
C VAL A 84 12.36 -10.03 3.04
N LYS A 85 13.29 -9.80 2.12
CA LYS A 85 13.93 -8.50 1.90
C LYS A 85 13.29 -7.83 0.69
N VAL A 86 12.77 -6.62 0.86
CA VAL A 86 12.22 -5.82 -0.24
C VAL A 86 13.32 -4.90 -0.78
N ASN A 87 13.84 -5.20 -1.97
CA ASN A 87 14.87 -4.38 -2.62
C ASN A 87 14.26 -3.14 -3.29
N ARG A 88 13.04 -3.29 -3.84
CA ARG A 88 12.31 -2.22 -4.53
C ARG A 88 10.82 -2.34 -4.26
N SER A 89 10.14 -1.21 -4.12
CA SER A 89 8.68 -1.11 -4.26
C SER A 89 8.33 0.14 -5.07
N ALA A 90 7.38 0.01 -5.97
CA ALA A 90 6.97 1.06 -6.89
C ALA A 90 5.47 0.99 -7.16
N LEU A 91 4.87 2.16 -7.40
CA LEU A 91 3.47 2.31 -7.79
C LEU A 91 3.39 3.43 -8.81
N LEU A 92 2.62 3.22 -9.87
CA LEU A 92 2.30 4.29 -10.81
C LEU A 92 1.30 5.25 -10.18
N ARG A 93 1.65 6.53 -10.12
CA ARG A 93 0.78 7.62 -9.65
C ARG A 93 0.82 8.79 -10.62
N THR A 94 -0.22 9.60 -10.59
CA THR A 94 -0.33 10.82 -11.39
C THR A 94 -0.16 12.05 -10.49
N ALA A 95 0.46 13.10 -11.02
CA ALA A 95 0.55 14.40 -10.36
C ALA A 95 0.08 15.51 -11.31
N ARG A 96 -0.58 16.54 -10.75
CA ARG A 96 -1.01 17.73 -11.47
C ARG A 96 -0.77 18.95 -10.59
N LYS A 97 -0.14 20.00 -11.14
CA LYS A 97 -0.02 21.29 -10.45
C LYS A 97 -1.41 21.92 -10.30
N LEU A 98 -1.82 22.19 -9.04
CA LEU A 98 -3.11 22.81 -8.74
C LEU A 98 -2.99 24.34 -8.56
N MET A 99 -1.94 24.81 -7.88
CA MET A 99 -1.70 26.22 -7.60
C MET A 99 -0.20 26.52 -7.61
N GLY A 100 0.17 27.75 -7.98
CA GLY A 100 1.48 28.33 -7.70
C GLY A 100 1.29 29.77 -7.25
N GLY A 101 1.90 30.15 -6.13
CA GLY A 101 1.73 31.46 -5.51
C GLY A 101 2.17 31.43 -4.05
N GLU A 102 1.73 32.42 -3.28
CA GLU A 102 2.07 32.59 -1.87
C GLU A 102 0.86 32.27 -0.98
N VAL A 103 1.09 31.58 0.13
CA VAL A 103 0.08 31.34 1.18
C VAL A 103 0.36 32.30 2.32
N TYR A 104 -0.59 33.17 2.64
CA TYR A 104 -0.50 34.13 3.74
C TYR A 104 -1.16 33.57 5.00
N ILE A 105 -0.51 33.76 6.15
CA ILE A 105 -1.03 33.42 7.48
C ILE A 105 -0.94 34.64 8.40
N PRO A 106 -1.80 34.76 9.43
CA PRO A 106 -1.68 35.84 10.41
C PRO A 106 -0.33 35.81 11.13
N SER A 107 0.28 36.97 11.35
CA SER A 107 1.54 37.06 12.11
C SER A 107 1.40 36.57 13.56
N SER A 108 0.20 36.63 14.13
CA SER A 108 -0.08 36.16 15.49
C SER A 108 0.05 34.64 15.67
N VAL A 109 -0.06 33.85 14.60
CA VAL A 109 0.02 32.37 14.68
C VAL A 109 1.40 31.83 14.28
N TRP A 110 2.31 32.68 13.80
CA TRP A 110 3.64 32.28 13.35
C TRP A 110 4.72 33.12 14.00
N SER A 111 5.51 32.51 14.89
CA SER A 111 6.57 33.18 15.64
C SER A 111 7.87 33.40 14.84
N GLY A 112 7.85 33.14 13.51
CA GLY A 112 9.00 33.39 12.65
C GLY A 112 10.13 32.37 12.80
N ARG A 113 9.88 31.20 13.39
CA ARG A 113 10.82 30.10 13.55
C ARG A 113 10.22 28.79 13.07
#